data_AF-A0A0F8XUP7-F1
#
_entry.id   AF-A0A0F8XUP7-F1
#
_cell.length_a   1.000
_cell.length_b   1.000
_cell.length_c   1.000
_cell.angle_alpha   90.00
_cell.angle_beta   90.00
_cell.angle_gamma   90.00
#
_symmetry.space_group_name_H-M   'P 1'
#
loop_
_entity.id
_entity.type
_entity.pdbx_description
1 polymer ?
#
loop_
_entity_poly.entity_id
_entity_poly.type
_entity_poly.pdbx_seq_one_letter_code
_entity_poly.pdbx_strand_id
1 'polypeptide(L)'
;PYSKLFIFDRWHNVPEYPDWPDDWEPMQVAKKRGLPVIGVWSFPFITEAYPLPEVKKRFGSLYFMNSVSYMLALALYEGYKDIQLWGCWGPCDNNNHLVGRRYVSYWLGVATGMGVKWKLCPDWDIREIMVSELKKIKQEITEYWLIKSKSRNK
;
A
#
# COMPACT_ATOMS: atom_id res chain seq x y z
N PRO A 1 -3.98 -21.98 -8.04
CA PRO A 1 -3.60 -20.66 -8.60
C PRO A 1 -3.63 -19.56 -7.52
N TYR A 2 -2.46 -19.03 -7.13
CA TYR A 2 -2.33 -17.97 -6.10
C TYR A 2 -2.40 -16.55 -6.69
N SER A 3 -2.68 -16.42 -7.99
CA SER A 3 -2.65 -15.14 -8.69
C SER A 3 -4.04 -14.51 -8.72
N LYS A 4 -4.14 -13.27 -8.25
CA LYS A 4 -5.37 -12.46 -8.27
C LYS A 4 -5.02 -11.06 -8.78
N LEU A 5 -5.96 -10.43 -9.48
CA LEU A 5 -5.86 -9.02 -9.86
C LEU A 5 -6.61 -8.16 -8.83
N PHE A 6 -5.99 -7.09 -8.33
CA PHE A 6 -6.61 -6.18 -7.37
C PHE A 6 -6.95 -4.85 -8.01
N ILE A 7 -8.18 -4.36 -7.78
CA ILE A 7 -8.67 -3.08 -8.30
C ILE A 7 -9.35 -2.31 -7.16
N PHE A 8 -8.78 -1.16 -6.80
CA PHE A 8 -9.16 -0.39 -5.62
C PHE A 8 -9.43 1.09 -5.89
N ASP A 9 -8.91 1.61 -7.00
CA ASP A 9 -9.07 3.01 -7.35
C ASP A 9 -10.52 3.29 -7.78
N ARG A 10 -11.05 4.45 -7.34
CA ARG A 10 -12.32 4.97 -7.83
C ARG A 10 -12.05 5.73 -9.13
N TRP A 11 -12.17 5.04 -10.27
CA TRP A 11 -11.94 5.62 -11.61
C TRP A 11 -13.05 6.58 -12.08
N HIS A 12 -13.92 7.05 -11.18
CA HIS A 12 -15.23 7.64 -11.52
C HIS A 12 -15.21 9.18 -11.55
N ASN A 13 -14.05 9.80 -11.30
CA ASN A 13 -13.90 11.25 -11.28
C ASN A 13 -13.04 11.77 -12.45
N VAL A 14 -12.80 10.96 -13.49
CA VAL A 14 -12.11 11.42 -14.71
C VAL A 14 -13.11 11.36 -15.88
N PRO A 15 -13.72 12.49 -16.26
CA PRO A 15 -14.72 12.57 -17.32
C PRO A 15 -14.23 12.11 -18.72
N GLU A 16 -12.91 11.99 -18.89
CA GLU A 16 -12.25 11.71 -20.18
C GLU A 16 -12.16 10.21 -20.54
N TYR A 17 -12.55 9.30 -19.65
CA TYR A 17 -12.49 7.85 -19.90
C TYR A 17 -13.87 7.18 -19.75
N PRO A 18 -14.78 7.35 -20.73
CA PRO A 18 -16.09 6.70 -20.74
C PRO A 18 -16.02 5.18 -21.04
N ASP A 19 -14.92 4.70 -21.64
CA ASP A 19 -14.78 3.33 -22.13
C ASP A 19 -13.77 2.51 -21.28
N TRP A 20 -14.30 2.03 -20.16
CA TRP A 20 -14.06 0.82 -19.36
C TRP A 20 -12.74 0.01 -19.38
N PRO A 21 -12.37 -0.60 -18.22
CA PRO A 21 -11.23 -1.51 -18.03
C PRO A 21 -11.29 -2.83 -18.82
N ASP A 22 -12.28 -3.03 -19.68
CA ASP A 22 -12.32 -4.22 -20.52
C ASP A 22 -11.15 -4.21 -21.50
N ASP A 23 -10.69 -3.07 -22.02
CA ASP A 23 -9.51 -3.00 -22.89
C ASP A 23 -8.17 -2.90 -22.12
N TRP A 24 -8.22 -2.69 -20.80
CA TRP A 24 -7.05 -2.59 -19.94
C TRP A 24 -6.29 -3.93 -19.94
N GLU A 25 -5.02 -3.90 -20.39
CA GLU A 25 -4.23 -5.11 -20.59
C GLU A 25 -4.20 -6.05 -19.36
N PRO A 26 -3.99 -5.59 -18.12
CA PRO A 26 -4.08 -6.44 -16.93
C PRO A 26 -5.43 -7.15 -16.76
N MET A 27 -6.55 -6.50 -17.11
CA MET A 27 -7.87 -7.13 -17.06
C MET A 27 -8.02 -8.19 -18.12
N GLN A 28 -7.59 -7.91 -19.35
CA GLN A 28 -7.59 -8.89 -20.44
C GLN A 28 -6.74 -10.11 -20.10
N VAL A 29 -5.57 -9.89 -19.49
CA VAL A 29 -4.70 -10.96 -18.99
C VAL A 29 -5.41 -11.77 -17.89
N ALA A 30 -6.06 -11.10 -16.92
CA ALA A 30 -6.81 -11.77 -15.86
C ALA A 30 -7.95 -12.62 -16.42
N LYS A 31 -8.76 -12.07 -17.32
CA LYS A 31 -9.86 -12.77 -18.00
C LYS A 31 -9.37 -13.97 -18.81
N LYS A 32 -8.34 -13.77 -19.65
CA LYS A 32 -7.74 -14.84 -20.46
C LYS A 32 -7.17 -15.98 -19.61
N ARG A 33 -6.67 -15.67 -18.41
CA ARG A 33 -6.08 -16.64 -17.47
C ARG A 33 -7.06 -17.17 -16.43
N GLY A 34 -8.32 -16.71 -16.42
CA GLY A 34 -9.30 -17.07 -15.41
C GLY A 34 -8.88 -16.66 -13.99
N LEU A 35 -8.18 -15.53 -13.85
CA LEU A 35 -7.75 -15.04 -12.54
C LEU A 35 -8.89 -14.29 -11.86
N PRO A 36 -9.09 -14.47 -10.54
CA PRO A 36 -10.02 -13.65 -9.80
C PRO A 36 -9.63 -12.17 -9.82
N VAL A 37 -10.63 -11.32 -9.92
CA VAL A 37 -10.53 -9.87 -9.80
C VAL A 37 -11.16 -9.46 -8.47
N ILE A 38 -10.33 -8.92 -7.57
CA ILE A 38 -10.72 -8.48 -6.23
C ILE A 38 -10.89 -6.97 -6.18
N GLY A 39 -11.97 -6.50 -5.55
CA GLY A 39 -12.19 -5.08 -5.27
C GLY A 39 -13.15 -4.83 -4.12
N VAL A 40 -13.15 -3.61 -3.58
CA VAL A 40 -14.08 -3.18 -2.50
C VAL A 40 -15.42 -2.73 -3.05
N TRP A 41 -15.40 -2.24 -4.29
CA TRP A 41 -16.57 -1.70 -4.97
C TRP A 41 -17.25 -2.79 -5.77
N SER A 42 -18.58 -2.73 -5.87
CA SER A 42 -19.36 -3.68 -6.65
C SER A 42 -19.36 -3.26 -8.12
N PHE A 43 -18.38 -3.72 -8.89
CA PHE A 43 -18.36 -3.58 -10.36
C PHE A 43 -18.62 -4.91 -11.06
N PRO A 44 -19.18 -4.91 -12.29
CA PRO A 44 -19.46 -6.13 -13.05
C PRO A 44 -18.23 -7.03 -13.31
N PHE A 45 -17.03 -6.44 -13.39
CA PHE A 45 -15.78 -7.19 -13.60
C PHE A 45 -15.16 -7.74 -12.31
N ILE A 46 -15.68 -7.38 -11.13
CA ILE A 46 -15.19 -7.93 -9.85
C ILE A 46 -15.79 -9.31 -9.67
N THR A 47 -14.92 -10.31 -9.56
CA THR A 47 -15.34 -11.71 -9.35
C THR A 47 -15.35 -12.08 -7.87
N GLU A 48 -14.57 -11.38 -7.04
CA GLU A 48 -14.44 -11.61 -5.61
C GLU A 48 -14.50 -10.28 -4.85
N ALA A 49 -15.45 -10.14 -3.92
CA ALA A 49 -15.49 -8.96 -3.06
C ALA A 49 -14.34 -9.01 -2.04
N TYR A 50 -13.68 -7.87 -1.82
CA TYR A 50 -12.69 -7.76 -0.78
C TYR A 50 -13.35 -7.88 0.61
N PRO A 51 -12.88 -8.77 1.50
CA PRO A 51 -13.50 -9.06 2.80
C PRO A 51 -13.17 -7.98 3.85
N LEU A 52 -13.59 -6.74 3.59
CA LEU A 52 -13.25 -5.58 4.43
C LEU A 52 -13.76 -5.72 5.88
N PRO A 53 -15.02 -6.17 6.14
CA PRO A 53 -15.51 -6.37 7.50
C PRO A 53 -14.70 -7.42 8.28
N GLU A 54 -14.32 -8.52 7.64
CA GLU A 54 -13.58 -9.62 8.25
C GLU A 54 -12.12 -9.24 8.51
N VAL A 55 -11.49 -8.54 7.57
CA VAL A 55 -10.14 -7.95 7.74
C VAL A 55 -10.14 -6.98 8.93
N LYS A 56 -11.13 -6.09 9.01
CA LYS A 56 -11.30 -5.17 10.16
C LYS A 56 -11.43 -5.95 11.46
N LYS A 57 -12.30 -6.97 11.50
CA LYS A 57 -12.55 -7.78 12.69
C LYS A 57 -11.29 -8.52 13.14
N ARG A 58 -10.52 -9.06 12.21
CA ARG A 58 -9.30 -9.82 12.49
C ARG A 58 -8.17 -8.96 13.05
N PHE A 59 -7.92 -7.80 12.45
CA PHE A 59 -6.75 -6.98 12.78
C PHE A 59 -7.06 -5.80 13.70
N GLY A 60 -8.34 -5.52 13.95
CA GLY A 60 -8.76 -4.33 14.71
C GLY A 60 -8.35 -3.02 14.05
N SER A 61 -8.05 -3.04 12.74
CA SER A 61 -7.43 -1.94 12.03
C SER A 61 -8.01 -1.80 10.62
N LEU A 62 -8.14 -0.55 10.20
CA LEU A 62 -8.46 -0.15 8.83
C LEU A 62 -7.39 0.80 8.28
N TYR A 63 -6.13 0.58 8.68
CA TYR A 63 -5.04 1.46 8.28
C TYR A 63 -4.65 1.20 6.82
N PHE A 64 -5.45 1.76 5.91
CA PHE A 64 -5.32 1.62 4.46
C PHE A 64 -5.28 2.98 3.76
N MET A 65 -4.57 3.04 2.63
CA MET A 65 -4.55 4.23 1.75
C MET A 65 -4.39 3.89 0.28
N ASN A 66 -3.65 2.82 -0.04
CA ASN A 66 -3.36 2.43 -1.42
C ASN A 66 -3.59 0.92 -1.64
N SER A 67 -3.64 0.51 -2.91
CA SER A 67 -3.87 -0.89 -3.31
C SER A 67 -2.90 -1.86 -2.65
N VAL A 68 -1.63 -1.47 -2.45
CA VAL A 68 -0.61 -2.31 -1.80
C VAL A 68 -0.96 -2.61 -0.35
N SER A 69 -1.41 -1.60 0.41
CA SER A 69 -1.81 -1.78 1.81
C SER A 69 -2.99 -2.76 1.95
N TYR A 70 -3.95 -2.71 1.02
CA TYR A 70 -5.06 -3.67 0.96
C TYR A 70 -4.59 -5.07 0.55
N MET A 71 -3.72 -5.19 -0.45
CA MET A 71 -3.15 -6.48 -0.85
C MET A 71 -2.41 -7.17 0.29
N LEU A 72 -1.62 -6.41 1.07
CA LEU A 72 -0.90 -6.94 2.23
C LEU A 72 -1.86 -7.44 3.31
N ALA A 73 -2.87 -6.65 3.68
CA ALA A 73 -3.83 -7.11 4.69
C ALA A 73 -4.63 -8.33 4.22
N LEU A 74 -4.99 -8.42 2.94
CA LEU A 74 -5.65 -9.61 2.43
C LEU A 74 -4.75 -10.83 2.50
N ALA A 75 -3.50 -10.72 2.08
CA ALA A 75 -2.54 -11.83 2.17
C ALA A 75 -2.38 -12.30 3.63
N LEU A 76 -2.30 -11.38 4.59
CA LEU A 76 -2.24 -11.72 6.01
C LEU A 76 -3.54 -12.35 6.52
N TYR A 77 -4.69 -11.88 6.04
CA TYR A 77 -6.00 -12.43 6.37
C TYR A 77 -6.16 -13.86 5.83
N GLU A 78 -5.78 -14.10 4.58
CA GLU A 78 -5.79 -15.41 3.92
C GLU A 78 -4.71 -16.37 4.50
N GLY A 79 -3.78 -15.85 5.30
CA GLY A 79 -2.85 -16.66 6.09
C GLY A 79 -1.53 -16.99 5.39
N TYR A 80 -1.15 -16.23 4.36
CA TYR A 80 0.14 -16.37 3.68
C TYR A 80 1.30 -16.21 4.67
N LYS A 81 2.37 -16.99 4.45
CA LYS A 81 3.53 -17.06 5.33
C LYS A 81 4.81 -16.48 4.73
N ASP A 82 4.79 -16.20 3.44
CA ASP A 82 5.88 -15.58 2.68
C ASP A 82 5.27 -14.55 1.73
N ILE A 83 5.76 -13.31 1.78
CA ILE A 83 5.27 -12.17 0.98
C ILE A 83 6.46 -11.51 0.28
N GLN A 84 6.38 -11.37 -1.04
CA GLN A 84 7.38 -10.64 -1.81
C GLN A 84 6.73 -9.50 -2.56
N LEU A 85 7.27 -8.29 -2.41
CA LEU A 85 6.74 -7.08 -3.01
C LEU A 85 7.64 -6.64 -4.18
N TRP A 86 7.03 -6.46 -5.35
CA TRP A 86 7.68 -6.08 -6.60
C TRP A 86 6.85 -5.00 -7.31
N GLY A 87 7.50 -4.04 -7.97
CA GLY A 87 6.84 -2.99 -8.77
C GLY A 87 5.95 -1.97 -8.02
N CYS A 88 5.67 -2.12 -6.73
CA CYS A 88 4.91 -1.16 -5.92
C CYS A 88 5.64 0.11 -5.45
N TRP A 89 6.90 0.37 -5.84
CA TRP A 89 7.67 1.54 -5.42
C TRP A 89 8.21 2.28 -6.65
N GLY A 90 7.43 3.25 -7.13
CA GLY A 90 7.80 4.13 -8.24
C GLY A 90 8.53 5.41 -7.76
N PRO A 91 9.07 6.21 -8.69
CA PRO A 91 9.67 7.50 -8.39
C PRO A 91 8.69 8.35 -7.57
N CYS A 92 9.20 8.91 -6.47
CA CYS A 92 8.40 9.70 -5.53
C CYS A 92 8.46 11.17 -5.92
N ASP A 93 7.73 11.49 -6.97
CA ASP A 93 7.55 12.84 -7.48
C ASP A 93 6.24 13.48 -6.95
N ASN A 94 5.34 12.70 -6.34
CA ASN A 94 4.10 13.20 -5.78
C ASN A 94 3.87 12.78 -4.30
N ASN A 95 3.15 13.64 -3.56
CA ASN A 95 2.88 13.53 -2.12
C ASN A 95 2.12 12.22 -1.75
N ASN A 96 1.36 11.65 -2.69
CA ASN A 96 0.55 10.46 -2.46
C ASN A 96 1.39 9.19 -2.29
N HIS A 97 2.51 9.06 -3.00
CA HIS A 97 3.43 7.94 -2.81
C HIS A 97 4.10 8.00 -1.44
N LEU A 98 4.51 9.19 -0.96
CA LEU A 98 5.11 9.37 0.36
C LEU A 98 4.13 9.03 1.49
N VAL A 99 2.87 9.50 1.40
CA VAL A 99 1.83 9.21 2.39
C VAL A 99 1.47 7.72 2.39
N GLY A 100 1.34 7.11 1.20
CA GLY A 100 1.03 5.69 1.04
C GLY A 100 2.05 4.74 1.67
N ARG A 101 3.32 5.14 1.78
CA ARG A 101 4.39 4.32 2.38
C ARG A 101 4.11 3.94 3.83
N ARG A 102 3.57 4.85 4.63
CA ARG A 102 3.29 4.59 6.06
C ARG A 102 2.31 3.44 6.25
N TYR A 103 1.34 3.32 5.34
CA TYR A 103 0.35 2.25 5.35
C TYR A 103 0.97 0.90 4.96
N VAL A 104 1.87 0.89 3.98
CA VAL A 104 2.63 -0.32 3.62
C VAL A 104 3.52 -0.76 4.77
N SER A 105 4.28 0.15 5.38
CA SER A 105 5.15 -0.15 6.53
C SER A 105 4.37 -0.67 7.74
N TYR A 106 3.18 -0.13 8.00
CA TYR A 106 2.30 -0.64 9.05
C TYR A 106 1.96 -2.12 8.84
N TRP A 107 1.51 -2.50 7.64
CA TRP A 107 1.14 -3.89 7.35
C TRP A 107 2.33 -4.84 7.30
N LEU A 108 3.52 -4.38 6.88
CA LEU A 108 4.76 -5.16 7.03
C LEU A 108 5.14 -5.35 8.50
N GLY A 109 4.88 -4.36 9.35
CA GLY A 109 5.00 -4.50 10.80
C GLY A 109 4.06 -5.56 11.37
N VAL A 110 2.78 -5.55 10.96
CA VAL A 110 1.79 -6.58 11.32
C VAL A 110 2.26 -7.96 10.84
N ALA A 111 2.73 -8.07 9.58
CA ALA A 111 3.30 -9.30 9.03
C ALA A 111 4.45 -9.84 9.90
N THR A 112 5.38 -8.96 10.28
CA THR A 112 6.51 -9.30 11.16
C THR A 112 6.02 -9.82 12.51
N GLY A 113 5.06 -9.14 13.15
CA GLY A 113 4.47 -9.58 14.42
C GLY A 113 3.72 -10.91 14.32
N MET A 114 3.22 -11.26 13.14
CA MET A 114 2.59 -12.56 12.85
C MET A 114 3.60 -13.67 12.49
N GLY A 115 4.90 -13.37 12.45
CA GLY A 115 5.94 -14.32 12.02
C GLY A 115 5.93 -14.62 10.52
N VAL A 116 5.31 -13.76 9.71
CA VAL A 116 5.29 -13.87 8.24
C VAL A 116 6.60 -13.33 7.69
N LYS A 117 7.25 -14.13 6.83
CA LYS A 117 8.45 -13.69 6.12
C LYS A 117 8.05 -12.72 5.03
N TRP A 118 8.79 -11.62 4.90
CA TRP A 118 8.57 -10.72 3.78
C TRP A 118 9.88 -10.18 3.24
N LYS A 119 9.87 -9.88 1.94
CA LYS A 119 11.00 -9.33 1.20
C LYS A 119 10.52 -8.25 0.24
N LEU A 120 11.28 -7.17 0.16
CA LEU A 120 11.13 -6.17 -0.90
C LEU A 120 12.03 -6.52 -2.08
N CYS A 121 11.64 -6.08 -3.27
CA CYS A 121 12.53 -6.09 -4.43
C CYS A 121 13.91 -5.53 -4.02
N PRO A 122 15.04 -6.15 -4.45
CA PRO A 122 16.38 -5.66 -4.11
C PRO A 122 16.61 -4.18 -4.44
N ASP A 123 15.94 -3.67 -5.48
CA ASP A 123 16.01 -2.27 -5.88
C ASP A 123 15.23 -1.33 -4.93
N TRP A 124 14.57 -1.88 -3.91
CA TRP A 124 13.86 -1.12 -2.88
C TRP A 124 14.66 -1.12 -1.59
N ASP A 125 15.55 -0.15 -1.44
CA ASP A 125 16.15 0.09 -0.13
C ASP A 125 15.23 0.96 0.74
N ILE A 126 14.25 0.31 1.37
CA ILE A 126 13.42 0.95 2.40
C ILE A 126 14.26 1.47 3.57
N ARG A 127 15.45 0.91 3.82
CA ARG A 127 16.34 1.37 4.88
C ARG A 127 16.96 2.69 4.50
N GLU A 128 17.46 2.87 3.28
CA GLU A 128 17.98 4.16 2.82
C GLU A 128 16.92 5.25 2.92
N ILE A 129 15.69 4.93 2.53
CA ILE A 129 14.56 5.86 2.61
C ILE A 129 14.22 6.19 4.07
N MET A 130 14.05 5.18 4.93
CA MET A 130 13.77 5.37 6.35
C MET A 130 14.90 6.14 7.05
N VAL A 131 16.16 5.85 6.72
CA VAL A 131 17.33 6.56 7.22
C VAL A 131 17.31 8.01 6.75
N SER A 132 16.94 8.29 5.51
CA SER A 132 16.82 9.67 4.99
C SER A 132 15.74 10.46 5.74
N GLU A 133 14.59 9.84 6.02
CA GLU A 133 13.49 10.49 6.74
C GLU A 133 13.83 10.69 8.23
N LEU A 134 14.47 9.70 8.88
CA LEU A 134 14.97 9.86 10.24
C LEU A 134 16.02 10.98 10.35
N LYS A 135 16.88 11.15 9.34
CA LYS A 135 17.83 12.26 9.27
C LYS A 135 17.11 13.61 9.19
N LYS A 136 16.08 13.75 8.35
CA LYS A 136 15.26 14.98 8.26
C LYS A 136 14.58 15.30 9.59
N ILE A 137 13.89 14.33 10.20
CA ILE A 137 13.21 14.51 11.50
C ILE A 137 14.20 14.95 12.57
N LYS A 138 15.38 14.32 12.63
CA LYS A 138 16.43 14.71 13.58
C LYS A 138 16.89 16.15 13.37
N GLN A 139 17.02 16.58 12.12
CA GLN A 139 17.40 17.95 11.76
C GLN A 139 16.31 18.96 12.19
N GLU A 140 15.05 18.72 11.86
CA GLU A 140 13.91 19.56 12.25
C GLU A 140 13.81 19.72 13.77
N ILE A 141 13.98 18.62 14.52
CA ILE A 141 13.99 18.64 15.99
C ILE A 141 15.16 19.52 16.49
N THR A 142 16.34 19.39 15.89
CA THR A 142 17.52 20.16 16.29
C THR A 142 17.30 21.66 16.05
N GLU A 143 16.76 22.04 14.91
CA GLU A 143 16.43 23.42 14.56
C GLU A 143 15.37 24.02 15.50
N TYR A 144 14.32 23.25 15.83
CA TYR A 144 13.30 23.67 16.80
C TYR A 144 13.91 24.01 18.18
N TRP A 145 14.80 23.16 18.69
CA TRP A 145 15.46 23.41 19.99
C TRP A 145 16.44 24.59 19.94
N LEU A 146 17.11 24.83 18.82
CA LEU A 146 17.96 26.01 18.62
C LEU A 146 17.14 27.31 18.64
N ILE A 147 15.97 27.33 18.00
CA ILE A 147 15.08 28.49 18.00
C ILE A 147 14.53 28.75 19.41
N LYS A 148 14.05 27.68 20.09
CA LYS A 148 13.46 27.76 21.43
C LYS A 148 14.46 28.16 22.51
N SER A 149 15.73 27.81 22.38
CA SER A 149 16.78 28.24 23.31
C SER A 149 17.13 29.72 23.13
N LYS A 150 17.16 30.23 21.89
CA LYS A 150 17.35 31.66 21.60
C LYS A 150 16.20 32.55 22.10
N SER A 151 14.95 32.05 22.08
CA SER A 151 13.79 32.82 22.56
C SER A 151 13.66 32.88 24.09
N ARG A 152 14.38 32.03 24.84
CA ARG A 152 14.40 32.04 26.33
C ARG A 152 15.47 32.96 26.92
N ASN A 153 16.44 33.40 26.13
CA ASN A 153 17.53 34.29 26.53
C ASN A 153 17.29 35.76 26.14
N LYS A 154 16.06 36.11 25.73
CA LYS A 154 15.54 37.48 25.56
C LYS A 154 14.46 37.70 26.60
#